data_AF-A0A925RIV4-F1
#
_entry.id   AF-A0A925RIV4-F1
#
_cell.length_a   1.000
_cell.length_b   1.000
_cell.length_c   1.000
_cell.angle_alpha   90.00
_cell.angle_beta   90.00
_cell.angle_gamma   90.00
#
_symmetry.space_group_name_H-M   'P 1'
#
loop_
_entity.id
_entity.type
_entity.pdbx_description
1 polymer ?
#
loop_
_entity_poly.entity_id
_entity_poly.type
_entity_poly.pdbx_seq_one_letter_code
_entity_poly.pdbx_strand_id
1 'polypeptide(L)'
;MHMRLKFLPTAVYLLTASLLYLLGCFGVTMVFNVPFNDALTIANPKSTEGAKLWAKDLTDWTFWNHVRTIAAFVAAALVTLATNAPPKI
;
A
#
# COMPACT_ATOMS: atom_id res chain seq x y z
N MET A 1 16.07 28.88 20.84
CA MET A 1 16.10 28.03 19.62
C MET A 1 16.30 26.55 20.00
N HIS A 2 15.32 25.89 20.66
CA HIS A 2 15.42 24.48 21.08
C HIS A 2 14.13 23.67 20.84
N MET A 3 13.09 24.30 20.28
CA MET A 3 11.77 23.70 20.10
C MET A 3 11.65 22.88 18.81
N ARG A 4 12.46 23.17 17.77
CA ARG A 4 12.38 22.47 16.46
C ARG A 4 12.80 21.00 16.51
N LEU A 5 13.81 20.63 17.31
CA LEU A 5 14.34 19.26 17.35
C LEU A 5 13.36 18.21 17.91
N LYS A 6 12.38 18.63 18.74
CA LYS A 6 11.43 17.71 19.39
C LYS A 6 10.25 17.26 18.50
N PHE A 7 10.02 17.90 17.36
CA PHE A 7 8.90 17.59 16.45
C PHE A 7 9.34 16.91 15.14
N LEU A 8 10.63 16.99 14.80
CA LEU A 8 11.17 16.29 13.63
C LEU A 8 10.84 14.78 13.62
N PRO A 9 10.95 14.03 14.73
CA PRO A 9 10.70 12.58 14.71
C PRO A 9 9.27 12.23 14.28
N THR A 10 8.28 12.93 14.84
CA THR A 10 6.86 12.73 14.50
C THR A 10 6.56 13.13 13.07
N ALA A 11 7.07 14.29 12.62
CA ALA A 11 6.86 14.74 11.24
C ALA A 11 7.46 13.77 10.22
N VAL A 12 8.65 13.22 10.51
CA VAL A 12 9.31 12.21 9.67
C VAL A 12 8.49 10.92 9.62
N TYR A 13 7.99 10.42 10.75
CA TYR A 13 7.15 9.22 10.77
C TYR A 13 5.86 9.41 10.00
N LEU A 14 5.16 10.53 10.19
CA LEU A 14 3.92 10.82 9.47
C LEU A 14 4.15 10.98 7.97
N LEU A 15 5.18 11.74 7.57
CA LEU A 15 5.52 11.91 6.16
C LEU A 15 5.85 10.56 5.50
N THR A 16 6.67 9.74 6.17
CA THR A 16 7.05 8.42 5.66
C THR A 16 5.84 7.49 5.55
N ALA A 17 4.96 7.47 6.57
CA ALA A 17 3.72 6.70 6.54
C ALA A 17 2.80 7.12 5.39
N SER A 18 2.63 8.43 5.19
CA SER A 18 1.82 8.98 4.10
C SER A 18 2.38 8.58 2.74
N LEU A 19 3.70 8.70 2.53
CA LEU A 19 4.33 8.29 1.27
C LEU A 19 4.20 6.79 1.02
N LEU A 20 4.42 5.95 2.04
CA LEU A 20 4.23 4.50 1.93
C LEU A 20 2.80 4.13 1.56
N TYR A 21 1.81 4.80 2.18
CA TYR A 21 0.41 4.55 1.86
C TYR A 21 0.04 5.03 0.44
N LEU A 22 0.43 6.26 0.09
CA LEU A 22 0.08 6.83 -1.22
C LEU A 22 0.77 6.07 -2.37
N LEU A 23 2.03 5.71 -2.23
CA LEU A 23 2.77 5.04 -3.30
C LEU A 23 2.54 3.52 -3.25
N GLY A 24 2.72 2.91 -2.08
CA GLY A 24 2.67 1.45 -1.89
C GLY A 24 1.27 0.86 -1.83
N CYS A 25 0.25 1.65 -1.46
CA CYS A 25 -1.14 1.18 -1.51
C CYS A 25 -1.87 1.78 -2.71
N PHE A 26 -2.03 3.11 -2.74
CA PHE A 26 -2.86 3.77 -3.75
C PHE A 26 -2.24 3.68 -5.15
N GLY A 27 -0.94 4.00 -5.29
CA GLY A 27 -0.19 3.86 -6.54
C GLY A 27 -0.19 2.43 -7.08
N VAL A 28 0.18 1.45 -6.25
CA VAL A 28 0.15 0.03 -6.64
C VAL A 28 -1.25 -0.45 -7.04
N THR A 29 -2.30 0.08 -6.39
CA THR A 29 -3.68 -0.23 -6.77
C THR A 29 -3.97 0.28 -8.17
N MET A 30 -3.71 1.56 -8.46
CA MET A 30 -4.00 2.16 -9.76
C MET A 30 -3.20 1.53 -10.91
N VAL A 31 -1.92 1.21 -10.67
CA VAL A 31 -1.01 0.75 -11.75
C VAL A 31 -1.13 -0.74 -12.01
N PHE A 32 -1.39 -1.57 -11.00
CA PHE A 32 -1.35 -3.02 -11.14
C PHE A 32 -2.69 -3.71 -10.87
N ASN A 33 -3.45 -3.24 -9.87
CA ASN A 33 -4.67 -3.94 -9.46
C ASN A 33 -5.87 -3.54 -10.32
N VAL A 34 -6.01 -2.25 -10.64
CA VAL A 34 -7.10 -1.77 -11.51
C VAL A 34 -6.99 -2.38 -12.92
N PRO A 35 -5.84 -2.35 -13.62
CA PRO A 35 -5.75 -2.96 -14.95
C PRO A 35 -6.01 -4.47 -14.96
N PHE A 36 -5.57 -5.19 -13.91
CA PHE A 36 -5.88 -6.60 -13.76
C PHE A 36 -7.39 -6.84 -13.61
N ASN A 37 -8.07 -6.06 -12.77
CA ASN A 37 -9.52 -6.16 -12.60
C ASN A 37 -10.28 -5.82 -13.90
N ASP A 38 -9.81 -4.82 -14.65
CA ASP A 38 -10.39 -4.46 -15.95
C ASP A 38 -10.24 -5.61 -16.95
N ALA A 39 -9.08 -6.27 -16.99
CA ALA A 39 -8.85 -7.44 -17.85
C ALA A 39 -9.78 -8.61 -17.50
N LEU A 40 -10.03 -8.88 -16.21
CA LEU A 40 -10.96 -9.93 -15.78
C LEU A 40 -12.41 -9.62 -16.12
N THR A 41 -12.79 -8.34 -16.14
CA THR A 41 -14.15 -7.91 -16.49
C THR A 41 -14.50 -8.28 -17.93
N ILE A 42 -13.50 -8.28 -18.82
CA ILE A 42 -13.66 -8.59 -20.24
C ILE A 42 -13.50 -10.10 -20.52
N ALA A 43 -12.81 -10.83 -19.65
CA ALA A 43 -12.56 -12.26 -19.82
C ALA A 43 -13.82 -13.12 -19.58
N ASN A 44 -14.03 -14.16 -20.40
CA ASN A 44 -15.07 -15.15 -20.15
C ASN A 44 -14.57 -16.19 -19.12
N PRO A 45 -15.15 -16.26 -17.90
CA PRO A 45 -14.69 -17.15 -16.84
C PRO A 45 -14.92 -18.64 -17.14
N LYS A 46 -15.78 -18.98 -18.11
CA LYS A 46 -16.04 -20.38 -18.53
C LYS A 46 -15.16 -20.82 -19.70
N SER A 47 -14.33 -19.93 -20.23
CA SER A 47 -13.40 -20.24 -21.32
C SER A 47 -12.06 -20.73 -20.78
N THR A 48 -11.41 -21.58 -21.57
CA THR A 48 -10.04 -22.02 -21.31
C THR A 48 -9.03 -20.87 -21.31
N GLU A 49 -9.30 -19.84 -22.11
CA GLU A 49 -8.52 -18.62 -22.26
C GLU A 49 -8.62 -17.75 -21.00
N GLY A 50 -9.82 -17.59 -20.44
CA GLY A 50 -10.05 -16.91 -19.16
C GLY A 50 -9.36 -17.61 -17.99
N ALA A 51 -9.38 -18.95 -17.95
CA ALA A 51 -8.66 -19.72 -16.94
C ALA A 51 -7.13 -19.56 -17.06
N LYS A 52 -6.60 -19.51 -18.28
CA LYS A 52 -5.17 -19.26 -18.53
C LYS A 52 -4.76 -17.83 -18.16
N LEU A 53 -5.58 -16.84 -18.50
CA LEU A 53 -5.37 -15.44 -18.14
C LEU A 53 -5.28 -15.30 -16.61
N TRP A 54 -6.26 -15.84 -15.89
CA TRP A 54 -6.25 -15.86 -14.43
C TRP A 54 -5.02 -16.56 -13.87
N ALA A 55 -4.69 -17.76 -14.34
CA ALA A 55 -3.56 -18.52 -13.81
C ALA A 55 -2.21 -17.80 -13.98
N LYS A 56 -2.00 -17.11 -15.11
CA LYS A 56 -0.79 -16.32 -15.36
C LYS A 56 -0.76 -15.06 -14.48
N ASP A 57 -1.86 -14.32 -14.47
CA ASP A 57 -1.88 -12.98 -13.88
C ASP A 57 -2.16 -13.02 -12.36
N LEU A 58 -2.61 -14.15 -11.80
CA LEU A 58 -2.80 -14.35 -10.37
C LEU A 58 -1.48 -14.27 -9.58
N THR A 59 -0.37 -14.77 -10.13
CA THR A 59 0.94 -14.69 -9.45
C THR A 59 1.37 -13.24 -9.30
N ASP A 60 1.28 -12.46 -10.38
CA ASP A 60 1.62 -11.03 -10.37
C ASP A 60 0.66 -10.25 -9.46
N TRP A 61 -0.63 -10.53 -9.53
CA TRP A 61 -1.63 -9.92 -8.65
C TRP A 61 -1.34 -10.21 -7.17
N THR A 62 -0.99 -11.45 -6.82
CA THR A 62 -0.66 -11.85 -5.45
C THR A 62 0.58 -11.13 -4.96
N PHE A 63 1.60 -11.02 -5.80
CA PHE A 63 2.80 -10.25 -5.47
C PHE A 63 2.48 -8.79 -5.15
N TRP A 64 1.71 -8.11 -6.02
CA TRP A 64 1.34 -6.71 -5.80
C TRP A 64 0.43 -6.51 -4.59
N ASN A 65 -0.39 -7.50 -4.23
CA ASN A 65 -1.14 -7.48 -2.98
C ASN A 65 -0.26 -7.63 -1.74
N HIS A 66 0.81 -8.43 -1.79
CA HIS A 66 1.78 -8.47 -0.70
C HIS A 66 2.49 -7.12 -0.54
N VAL A 67 2.85 -6.46 -1.64
CA VAL A 67 3.43 -5.10 -1.59
C VAL A 67 2.49 -4.13 -0.89
N ARG A 68 1.20 -4.11 -1.26
CA ARG A 68 0.19 -3.27 -0.61
C ARG A 68 0.03 -3.58 0.87
N THR A 69 0.02 -4.87 1.22
CA THR A 69 -0.13 -5.32 2.61
C THR A 69 1.04 -4.85 3.47
N ILE A 70 2.28 -5.04 3.00
CA ILE A 70 3.49 -4.61 3.71
C ILE A 70 3.51 -3.08 3.82
N ALA A 71 3.22 -2.36 2.74
CA ALA A 71 3.18 -0.90 2.75
C ALA A 71 2.14 -0.36 3.75
N ALA A 72 0.92 -0.91 3.74
CA ALA A 72 -0.13 -0.54 4.70
C ALA A 72 0.27 -0.85 6.14
N PHE A 73 0.85 -2.03 6.39
CA PHE A 73 1.27 -2.43 7.72
C PHE A 73 2.36 -1.52 8.28
N VAL A 74 3.40 -1.22 7.48
CA VAL A 74 4.47 -0.31 7.89
C VAL A 74 3.94 1.11 8.08
N ALA A 75 3.08 1.60 7.18
CA ALA A 75 2.45 2.92 7.35
C ALA A 75 1.64 3.00 8.65
N ALA A 76 0.83 1.98 8.96
CA ALA A 76 0.08 1.91 10.21
C ALA A 76 1.00 1.93 11.44
N ALA A 77 2.06 1.12 11.44
CA ALA A 77 3.04 1.09 12.53
C ALA A 77 3.70 2.46 12.76
N LEU A 78 4.09 3.15 11.67
CA LEU A 78 4.68 4.49 11.75
C LEU A 78 3.70 5.52 12.30
N VAL A 79 2.42 5.48 11.90
CA VAL A 79 1.38 6.35 12.48
C VAL A 79 1.21 6.05 13.98
N THR A 80 1.12 4.79 14.37
CA THR A 80 1.02 4.39 15.78
C THR A 80 2.20 4.89 16.60
N LEU A 81 3.44 4.78 16.09
CA LEU A 81 4.63 5.31 16.75
C LEU A 81 4.62 6.85 16.82
N ALA A 82 4.12 7.52 15.78
CA ALA A 82 3.97 8.97 15.76
C ALA A 82 2.98 9.47 16.82
N THR A 83 1.90 8.71 17.09
CA THR A 83 0.83 9.10 18.02
C THR A 83 1.04 8.62 19.45
N ASN A 84 1.89 7.60 19.69
CA ASN A 84 2.20 7.08 21.03
C ASN A 84 3.25 7.89 21.80
N ALA A 85 3.65 9.07 21.31
CA ALA A 85 4.49 9.97 22.08
C ALA A 85 3.69 10.47 23.31
N PRO A 86 4.19 10.32 24.55
CA PRO A 86 3.44 10.71 25.74
C PRO A 86 3.05 12.19 25.68
N PRO A 87 1.84 12.56 26.13
CA PRO A 87 1.44 13.95 26.21
C PRO A 87 2.45 14.70 27.08
N LYS A 88 3.04 15.76 26.51
CA LYS A 88 3.94 16.63 27.25
C LYS A 88 3.07 17.53 28.14
N ILE A 89 2.92 17.12 29.41
CA ILE A 89 2.50 17.99 30.51
C ILE A 89 3.48 19.16 30.65
#